data_AF-A0A976CNS2-F1
#
_entry.id   AF-A0A976CNS2-F1
#
_cell.length_a   1.000
_cell.length_b   1.000
_cell.length_c   1.000
_cell.angle_alpha   90.00
_cell.angle_beta   90.00
_cell.angle_gamma   90.00
#
_symmetry.space_group_name_H-M   'P 1'
#
loop_
_entity.id
_entity.type
_entity.pdbx_description
1 polymer ?
#
loop_
_entity_poly.entity_id
_entity_poly.type
_entity_poly.pdbx_seq_one_letter_code
_entity_poly.pdbx_strand_id
1 'polypeptide(L)'
;MYEVDIVEAKEKLLELIEAAMRGEEVAITQDNQPVVKLVGIPKQAKPNRKAGSAKGMVWMSDDFDEPLEEFGSPGFTVDTVSETTIGDSVMPFEQGYAVCLSPQLMPNHERTKKNIVV
;
A
#
# COMPACT_ATOMS: atom_id res chain seq x y z
N MET A 1 21.48 12.45 -20.31
CA MET A 1 20.81 11.97 -21.53
C MET A 1 21.83 11.17 -22.31
N TYR A 2 21.53 9.92 -22.63
CA TYR A 2 22.41 9.04 -23.40
C TYR A 2 21.65 8.43 -24.59
N GLU A 3 22.39 8.11 -25.66
CA GLU A 3 21.85 7.63 -26.93
C GLU A 3 22.21 6.17 -27.15
N VAL A 4 21.26 5.39 -27.66
CA VAL A 4 21.43 3.96 -27.96
C VAL A 4 20.83 3.65 -29.32
N ASP A 5 21.48 2.82 -30.12
CA ASP A 5 20.94 2.35 -31.40
C ASP A 5 19.75 1.40 -31.18
N ILE A 6 18.78 1.39 -32.10
CA ILE A 6 17.60 0.53 -32.05
C ILE A 6 17.95 -0.96 -31.91
N VAL A 7 19.07 -1.40 -32.50
CA VAL A 7 19.53 -2.79 -32.46
C VAL A 7 20.06 -3.16 -31.07
N GLU A 8 20.74 -2.25 -30.38
CA GLU A 8 21.19 -2.49 -29.00
C GLU A 8 20.03 -2.34 -28.02
N ALA A 9 19.15 -1.37 -28.26
CA ALA A 9 17.99 -1.11 -27.42
C ALA A 9 17.02 -2.30 -27.36
N LYS A 10 16.88 -3.09 -28.44
CA LYS A 10 16.02 -4.29 -28.45
C LYS A 10 16.50 -5.36 -27.47
N GLU A 11 17.82 -5.50 -27.28
CA GLU A 11 18.44 -6.54 -26.45
C GLU A 11 18.46 -6.11 -24.99
N LYS A 12 18.72 -4.82 -24.75
CA LYS A 12 18.84 -4.24 -23.40
C LYS A 12 17.61 -3.45 -22.96
N LEU A 13 16.44 -3.69 -23.57
CA LEU A 13 15.24 -2.89 -23.34
C LEU A 13 14.87 -2.79 -21.86
N LEU A 14 15.01 -3.90 -21.12
CA LEU A 14 14.72 -3.93 -19.68
C LEU A 14 15.63 -3.00 -18.89
N GLU A 15 16.94 -3.01 -19.15
CA GLU A 15 17.91 -2.13 -18.49
C GLU A 15 17.63 -0.65 -18.80
N LEU A 16 17.23 -0.34 -20.04
CA LEU A 16 16.86 1.02 -20.44
C LEU A 16 15.58 1.50 -19.74
N ILE A 17 14.61 0.61 -19.52
CA ILE A 17 13.40 0.92 -18.75
C ILE A 17 13.77 1.20 -17.29
N GLU A 18 14.63 0.39 -16.69
CA GLU A 18 15.09 0.62 -15.31
C GLU A 18 15.83 1.94 -15.16
N ALA A 19 16.70 2.29 -16.11
CA ALA A 19 17.36 3.59 -16.16
C ALA A 19 16.33 4.73 -16.26
N ALA A 20 15.33 4.59 -17.14
CA ALA A 20 14.25 5.55 -17.25
C ALA A 20 13.44 5.69 -15.94
N MET A 21 13.20 4.59 -15.23
CA MET A 21 12.52 4.58 -13.94
C MET A 21 13.32 5.26 -12.82
N ARG A 22 14.66 5.28 -12.91
CA ARG A 22 15.53 6.06 -12.01
C ARG A 22 15.51 7.56 -12.31
N GLY A 23 14.84 7.97 -13.38
CA GLY A 23 14.77 9.37 -13.82
C GLY A 23 15.82 9.74 -14.86
N GLU A 24 16.50 8.76 -15.46
CA GLU A 24 17.42 9.01 -16.57
C GLU A 24 16.64 9.18 -17.88
N GLU A 25 17.11 10.06 -18.76
CA GLU A 25 16.52 10.21 -20.11
C GLU A 25 17.36 9.46 -21.15
N VAL A 26 16.69 8.60 -21.91
CA VAL A 26 17.32 7.74 -22.94
C VAL A 26 16.76 8.10 -24.31
N ALA A 27 17.61 8.36 -25.29
CA ALA A 27 17.19 8.51 -26.68
C ALA A 27 17.57 7.26 -27.48
N ILE A 28 16.59 6.67 -28.16
CA ILE A 28 16.81 5.56 -29.09
C ILE A 28 16.95 6.16 -30.48
N THR A 29 18.03 5.79 -31.16
CA THR A 29 18.39 6.26 -32.49
C THR A 29 18.15 5.16 -33.53
N GLN A 30 17.80 5.56 -34.73
CA GLN A 30 17.71 4.71 -35.91
C GLN A 30 18.44 5.45 -37.03
N ASP A 31 19.38 4.78 -37.71
CA ASP A 31 20.20 5.40 -38.77
C ASP A 31 20.90 6.71 -38.33
N ASN A 32 21.43 6.72 -37.10
CA ASN A 32 22.02 7.89 -36.42
C ASN A 32 21.06 9.07 -36.19
N GLN A 33 19.75 8.84 -36.25
CA GLN A 33 18.75 9.87 -35.95
C GLN A 33 17.93 9.47 -34.72
N PRO A 34 17.76 10.33 -33.71
CA PRO A 34 16.94 10.04 -32.55
C PRO A 34 15.47 9.97 -32.95
N VAL A 35 14.87 8.79 -32.82
CA VAL A 35 13.48 8.51 -33.21
C VAL A 35 12.54 8.42 -32.02
N VAL A 36 13.03 7.96 -30.88
CA VAL A 36 12.22 7.73 -29.68
C VAL A 36 12.99 8.20 -28.45
N LYS A 37 12.27 8.75 -27.47
CA LYS A 37 12.80 9.05 -26.13
C LYS A 37 12.08 8.20 -25.09
N LEU A 38 12.84 7.45 -24.29
CA LEU A 38 12.36 6.83 -23.06
C LEU A 38 12.54 7.79 -21.90
N VAL A 39 11.43 8.03 -21.20
CA VAL A 39 11.38 8.81 -19.96
C VAL A 39 10.52 8.08 -18.94
N GLY A 40 10.98 8.03 -17.70
CA GLY A 40 10.22 7.48 -16.60
C GLY A 40 8.94 8.28 -16.37
N ILE A 41 7.81 7.59 -16.23
CA ILE A 41 6.55 8.23 -15.85
C ILE A 41 6.59 8.48 -14.33
N PRO A 42 6.55 9.73 -13.86
CA PRO A 42 6.55 9.99 -12.43
C PRO A 42 5.29 9.42 -11.81
N LYS A 43 5.45 8.57 -10.77
CA LYS A 43 4.31 8.13 -9.97
C LYS A 43 3.67 9.38 -9.36
N GLN A 44 2.38 9.59 -9.65
CA GLN A 44 1.62 10.64 -8.98
C GLN A 44 1.75 10.43 -7.47
N ALA A 45 2.35 11.40 -6.78
CA ALA A 45 2.42 11.37 -5.34
C ALA A 45 0.98 11.26 -4.83
N LYS A 46 0.68 10.21 -4.04
CA LYS A 46 -0.61 10.14 -3.37
C LYS A 46 -0.77 11.42 -2.56
N PRO A 47 -1.93 12.08 -2.63
CA PRO A 47 -2.16 13.28 -1.84
C PRO A 47 -1.89 12.92 -0.38
N ASN A 48 -1.02 13.72 0.26
CA ASN A 48 -0.66 13.48 1.64
C ASN A 48 -1.93 13.64 2.48
N ARG A 49 -2.43 12.54 3.07
CA ARG A 49 -3.65 12.60 3.89
C ARG A 49 -3.32 13.42 5.12
N LYS A 50 -3.93 14.60 5.24
CA LYS A 50 -3.80 15.41 6.45
C LYS A 50 -4.66 14.78 7.55
N ALA A 51 -4.03 14.35 8.64
CA ALA A 51 -4.76 13.91 9.83
C ALA A 51 -5.69 15.05 10.30
N GLY A 52 -6.91 14.71 10.69
CA GLY A 52 -7.91 15.72 11.07
C GLY A 52 -8.57 16.46 9.91
N SER A 53 -8.46 15.98 8.66
CA SER A 53 -9.18 16.55 7.51
C SER A 53 -10.70 16.57 7.68
N ALA A 54 -11.24 15.76 8.59
CA ALA A 54 -12.66 15.71 8.92
C ALA A 54 -12.99 16.40 10.26
N LYS A 55 -12.04 17.14 10.86
CA LYS A 55 -12.26 17.84 12.13
C LYS A 55 -13.41 18.85 11.98
N GLY A 56 -14.46 18.68 12.78
CA GLY A 56 -15.67 19.52 12.74
C GLY A 56 -16.67 19.21 11.63
N MET A 57 -16.37 18.23 10.75
CA MET A 57 -17.31 17.73 9.73
C MET A 57 -17.92 16.39 10.09
N VAL A 58 -17.50 15.80 11.22
CA VAL A 58 -18.06 14.56 11.75
C VAL A 58 -18.95 14.93 12.93
N TRP A 59 -20.23 14.55 12.83
CA TRP A 59 -21.15 14.52 13.96
C TRP A 59 -21.19 13.09 14.48
N MET A 60 -20.98 12.93 15.78
CA MET A 60 -21.12 11.66 16.49
C MET A 60 -22.39 11.78 17.32
N SER A 61 -23.26 10.76 17.25
CA SER A 61 -24.46 10.71 18.08
C SER A 61 -24.07 10.38 19.53
N ASP A 62 -24.86 10.86 20.49
CA ASP A 62 -24.58 10.69 21.92
C ASP A 62 -24.65 9.21 22.38
N ASP A 63 -25.33 8.37 21.59
CA ASP A 63 -25.52 6.93 21.79
C ASP A 63 -24.45 6.07 21.09
N PHE A 64 -23.42 6.67 20.48
CA PHE A 64 -22.42 5.92 19.70
C PHE A 64 -21.68 4.86 20.54
N ASP A 65 -21.43 5.17 21.82
CA ASP A 65 -20.77 4.25 22.76
C ASP A 65 -21.77 3.29 23.45
N GLU A 66 -23.07 3.42 23.19
CA GLU A 66 -24.08 2.56 23.80
C GLU A 66 -24.04 1.14 23.17
N PRO A 67 -24.10 0.09 23.98
CA PRO A 67 -24.15 -1.27 23.48
C PRO A 67 -25.45 -1.47 22.69
N LEU A 68 -25.35 -1.85 21.42
CA LEU A 68 -26.54 -2.24 20.63
C LEU A 68 -27.24 -3.41 21.32
N GLU A 69 -28.58 -3.36 21.39
CA GLU A 69 -29.42 -4.37 22.05
C GLU A 69 -29.20 -5.80 21.49
N GLU A 70 -28.76 -5.91 20.23
CA GLU A 70 -28.45 -7.18 19.57
C GLU A 70 -27.12 -7.82 20.04
N PHE A 71 -26.22 -7.06 20.67
CA PHE A 71 -25.02 -7.63 21.31
C PHE A 71 -25.34 -8.44 22.58
N GLY A 72 -26.58 -8.39 23.06
CA GLY A 72 -27.08 -9.21 24.17
C GLY A 72 -27.49 -10.64 23.79
N SER A 73 -27.34 -11.06 22.53
CA SER A 73 -27.55 -12.46 22.16
C SER A 73 -26.43 -13.33 22.78
N PRO A 74 -26.76 -14.40 23.52
CA PRO A 74 -25.81 -15.21 24.31
C PRO A 74 -24.95 -16.14 23.43
N GLY A 75 -24.36 -15.62 22.36
CA GLY A 75 -23.53 -16.35 21.39
C GLY A 75 -22.05 -16.01 21.40
N PHE A 76 -21.60 -15.00 22.15
CA PHE A 76 -20.19 -14.64 22.23
C PHE A 76 -19.76 -14.39 23.68
N THR A 77 -19.49 -15.47 24.42
CA THR A 77 -18.76 -15.36 25.68
C THR A 77 -17.31 -15.00 25.37
N VAL A 78 -16.94 -13.75 25.63
CA VAL A 78 -15.52 -13.44 25.87
C VAL A 78 -15.19 -14.05 27.23
N ASP A 79 -14.67 -15.26 27.21
CA ASP A 79 -14.05 -15.83 28.41
C ASP A 79 -12.87 -14.92 28.76
N THR A 80 -13.13 -14.04 29.72
CA THR A 80 -12.07 -13.33 30.42
C THR A 80 -11.35 -14.41 31.23
N VAL A 81 -10.32 -15.01 30.64
CA VAL A 81 -9.44 -15.94 31.36
C VAL A 81 -8.64 -15.12 32.36
N SER A 82 -9.24 -14.89 33.53
CA SER A 82 -8.53 -14.52 34.73
C SER A 82 -7.66 -15.72 35.12
N GLU A 83 -6.36 -15.57 34.89
CA GLU A 83 -5.26 -16.23 35.58
C GLU A 83 -5.42 -17.73 35.89
N THR A 84 -4.76 -18.57 35.08
CA THR A 84 -4.29 -19.87 35.55
C THR A 84 -2.78 -19.84 35.61
N THR A 85 -2.25 -19.68 36.83
CA THR A 85 -0.88 -20.04 37.16
C THR A 85 -0.69 -21.53 36.83
N ILE A 86 0.14 -21.83 35.83
CA ILE A 86 0.66 -23.18 35.60
C ILE A 86 2.16 -23.08 35.58
N GLY A 87 2.76 -23.59 36.66
CA GLY A 87 4.07 -24.24 36.65
C GLY A 87 5.29 -23.34 36.47
N ASP A 88 6.20 -23.44 37.43
CA ASP A 88 7.58 -22.99 37.36
C ASP A 88 8.25 -23.36 36.02
N SER A 89 8.37 -22.40 35.11
CA SER A 89 9.45 -22.36 34.14
C SER A 89 9.64 -20.95 33.64
N VAL A 90 10.66 -20.29 34.19
CA VAL A 90 11.16 -19.00 33.72
C VAL A 90 11.82 -19.24 32.37
N MET A 91 11.12 -18.94 31.27
CA MET A 91 11.76 -18.77 29.97
C MET A 91 12.02 -17.28 29.76
N PRO A 92 13.28 -16.83 29.60
CA PRO A 92 13.57 -15.43 29.33
C PRO A 92 13.12 -15.10 27.91
N PHE A 93 12.09 -14.26 27.77
CA PHE A 93 11.71 -13.67 26.50
C PHE A 93 12.69 -12.53 26.18
N GLU A 94 13.76 -12.85 25.45
CA GLU A 94 14.62 -11.83 24.87
C GLU A 94 13.85 -11.07 23.78
N GLN A 95 13.74 -9.76 23.98
CA GLN A 95 13.79 -8.69 22.99
C GLN A 95 13.94 -9.15 21.52
N GLY A 96 12.90 -9.01 20.68
CA GLY A 96 13.03 -9.42 19.27
C GLY A 96 11.94 -8.96 18.32
N TYR A 97 12.09 -7.73 17.82
CA TYR A 97 11.63 -7.19 16.53
C TYR A 97 10.15 -7.32 16.07
N ALA A 98 9.57 -6.15 15.79
CA ALA A 98 8.41 -6.00 14.93
C ALA A 98 8.74 -6.43 13.49
N VAL A 99 8.06 -7.45 12.98
CA VAL A 99 8.03 -7.75 11.55
C VAL A 99 6.84 -7.03 10.94
N CYS A 100 7.10 -5.87 10.30
CA CYS A 100 6.16 -5.31 9.33
C CYS A 100 6.07 -6.27 8.15
N LEU A 101 5.05 -7.14 8.16
CA LEU A 101 4.66 -7.87 6.96
C LEU A 101 4.14 -6.85 5.94
N SER A 102 4.96 -6.57 4.93
CA SER A 102 4.59 -5.85 3.72
C SER A 102 3.26 -6.36 3.18
N PRO A 103 2.27 -5.50 2.85
CA PRO A 103 1.06 -5.94 2.20
C PRO A 103 1.42 -6.47 0.82
N GLN A 104 1.23 -7.77 0.61
CA GLN A 104 1.25 -8.37 -0.71
C GLN A 104 0.24 -7.64 -1.60
N LEU A 105 0.77 -7.07 -2.67
CA LEU A 105 0.01 -6.44 -3.74
C LEU A 105 -0.73 -7.53 -4.51
N MET A 106 -2.00 -7.77 -4.16
CA MET A 106 -2.90 -8.56 -4.99
C MET A 106 -3.51 -7.67 -6.09
N PRO A 107 -3.72 -8.21 -7.32
CA PRO A 107 -4.06 -7.42 -8.50
C PRO A 107 -5.49 -6.89 -8.49
N ASN A 108 -5.64 -5.70 -9.08
CA ASN A 108 -6.89 -5.03 -9.37
C ASN A 108 -7.77 -5.87 -10.31
N HIS A 109 -9.00 -6.16 -9.89
CA HIS A 109 -10.12 -6.29 -10.83
C HIS A 109 -11.44 -5.86 -10.17
N GLU A 110 -12.07 -4.88 -10.82
CA GLU A 110 -13.50 -4.53 -10.76
C GLU A 110 -14.12 -4.08 -9.43
N ARG A 111 -13.95 -2.78 -9.11
CA ARG A 111 -15.00 -2.05 -8.38
C ARG A 111 -15.97 -1.43 -9.37
N THR A 112 -17.07 -2.14 -9.61
CA THR A 112 -18.29 -1.60 -10.20
C THR A 112 -18.75 -0.39 -9.39
N LYS A 113 -18.96 0.74 -10.09
CA LYS A 113 -19.52 1.96 -9.54
C LYS A 113 -20.93 1.67 -8.99
N LYS A 114 -21.10 1.74 -7.67
CA LYS A 114 -22.43 1.96 -7.08
C LYS A 114 -22.54 3.44 -6.76
N ASN A 115 -23.35 4.13 -7.56
CA ASN A 115 -23.75 5.52 -7.34
C ASN A 115 -24.38 5.65 -5.96
N ILE A 116 -23.83 6.53 -5.13
CA ILE A 116 -24.56 7.12 -4.01
C ILE A 116 -25.26 8.36 -4.56
N VAL A 117 -26.58 8.32 -4.54
CA VAL A 117 -27.45 9.50 -4.70
C VAL A 117 -27.47 10.19 -3.35
N VAL A 118 -27.19 11.50 -3.34
CA VAL A 118 -27.26 12.39 -2.17
C VAL A 118 -28.71 12.57 -1.74
#